data_AF-A0A6B1EYF1-F1
#
_entry.id   AF-A0A6B1EYF1-F1
#
_cell.length_a   1.000
_cell.length_b   1.000
_cell.length_c   1.000
_cell.angle_alpha   90.00
_cell.angle_beta   90.00
_cell.angle_gamma   90.00
#
_symmetry.space_group_name_H-M   'P 1'
#
loop_
_entity.id
_entity.type
_entity.pdbx_description
1 polymer ?
#
loop_
_entity_poly.entity_id
_entity_poly.type
_entity_poly.pdbx_seq_one_letter_code
_entity_poly.pdbx_strand_id
1 'polypeptide(L)'
;MNATLPENTVVATSWAEGNLLNYLAGVKTVTDPDHYIPHWVYLYYRYVFCAQSQREALEFLKTHEATHLMLMGHDVIAHSLNNSTIGSNANNDRQFDIYPLWRVETPIGTPYRMRPQTTNVPLAFIDIARASPETLSITAQFSDQKQVETTVDTPTAEISVSIENGGLLLNFDAETQIRGAYYVPPLGWNSLAVRLFYRGELSNIFVPIYPTDATSASDLKIWEIHYPPDIKTDKKYLATQPRATQ
;
A
#
# COMPACT_ATOMS: atom_id res chain seq x y z
N MET A 1 -7.56 -20.79 -1.25
CA MET A 1 -6.30 -20.85 -2.01
C MET A 1 -5.93 -22.28 -2.40
N ASN A 2 -5.68 -23.21 -1.47
CA ASN A 2 -5.21 -24.58 -1.80
C ASN A 2 -6.11 -25.35 -2.81
N ALA A 3 -7.44 -25.19 -2.75
CA ALA A 3 -8.36 -25.92 -3.65
C ALA A 3 -8.53 -25.29 -5.05
N THR A 4 -7.96 -24.12 -5.32
CA THR A 4 -8.27 -23.33 -6.54
C THR A 4 -7.05 -22.82 -7.30
N LEU A 5 -5.85 -22.84 -6.71
CA LEU A 5 -4.63 -22.36 -7.36
C LEU A 5 -3.86 -23.51 -8.01
N PRO A 6 -3.23 -23.30 -9.18
CA PRO A 6 -2.36 -24.29 -9.82
C PRO A 6 -1.20 -24.73 -8.91
N GLU A 7 -0.75 -25.98 -9.05
CA GLU A 7 0.30 -26.60 -8.22
C GLU A 7 1.67 -25.88 -8.27
N ASN A 8 1.93 -25.12 -9.33
CA ASN A 8 3.14 -24.32 -9.53
C ASN A 8 2.99 -22.85 -9.04
N THR A 9 1.97 -22.56 -8.24
CA THR A 9 1.75 -21.20 -7.72
C THR A 9 2.80 -20.83 -6.69
N VAL A 10 3.44 -19.67 -6.88
CA VAL A 10 4.33 -19.03 -5.92
C VAL A 10 3.74 -17.68 -5.54
N VAL A 11 3.42 -17.51 -4.26
CA VAL A 11 2.80 -16.27 -3.74
C VAL A 11 3.87 -15.41 -3.09
N ALA A 12 4.05 -14.19 -3.59
CA ALA A 12 4.78 -13.16 -2.87
C ALA A 12 3.85 -12.51 -1.83
N THR A 13 4.27 -12.48 -0.57
CA THR A 13 3.52 -11.86 0.54
C THR A 13 4.47 -11.48 1.67
N SER A 14 3.99 -10.74 2.67
CA SER A 14 4.78 -10.43 3.88
C SER A 14 5.21 -11.70 4.62
N TRP A 15 6.28 -11.60 5.42
CA TRP A 15 6.82 -12.75 6.17
C TRP A 15 5.77 -13.42 7.07
N ALA A 16 4.98 -12.62 7.80
CA ALA A 16 3.96 -13.13 8.72
C ALA A 16 2.90 -13.97 7.97
N GLU A 17 2.42 -13.46 6.84
CA GLU A 17 1.43 -14.14 6.02
C GLU A 17 2.01 -15.32 5.23
N GLY A 18 3.27 -15.24 4.81
CA GLY A 18 3.98 -16.32 4.15
C GLY A 18 4.08 -17.56 5.04
N ASN A 19 4.35 -17.36 6.33
CA ASN A 19 4.35 -18.43 7.32
C ASN A 19 2.98 -19.11 7.44
N LEU A 20 1.90 -18.32 7.49
CA LEU A 20 0.53 -18.85 7.58
C LEU A 20 0.13 -19.60 6.31
N LEU A 21 0.43 -19.06 5.13
CA LEU A 21 0.12 -19.70 3.85
C LEU A 21 0.89 -21.00 3.64
N ASN A 22 2.19 -21.02 3.92
CA ASN A 22 3.00 -22.22 3.82
C ASN A 22 2.46 -23.32 4.76
N TYR A 23 2.23 -22.98 6.04
CA TYR A 23 1.80 -23.96 7.04
C TYR A 23 0.36 -24.46 6.85
N LEU A 24 -0.59 -23.56 6.53
CA LEU A 24 -2.02 -23.91 6.48
C LEU A 24 -2.49 -24.31 5.08
N ALA A 25 -1.90 -23.75 4.04
CA ALA A 25 -2.37 -23.94 2.66
C ALA A 25 -1.38 -24.73 1.78
N GLY A 26 -0.15 -25.01 2.25
CA GLY A 26 0.85 -25.73 1.47
C GLY A 26 1.30 -25.00 0.20
N VAL A 27 1.13 -23.67 0.16
CA VAL A 27 1.46 -22.84 -0.99
C VAL A 27 2.90 -22.37 -0.87
N LYS A 28 3.67 -22.45 -1.98
CA LYS A 28 5.03 -21.93 -2.03
C LYS A 28 5.00 -20.41 -1.91
N THR A 29 5.88 -19.83 -1.10
CA THR A 29 5.98 -18.38 -0.98
C THR A 29 7.41 -17.89 -1.18
N VAL A 30 7.58 -16.60 -1.49
CA VAL A 30 8.92 -16.01 -1.65
C VAL A 30 9.65 -15.90 -0.31
N THR A 31 8.91 -15.71 0.78
CA THR A 31 9.45 -15.56 2.14
C THR A 31 8.71 -16.50 3.09
N ASP A 32 9.23 -17.73 3.29
CA ASP A 32 8.68 -18.75 4.18
C ASP A 32 9.71 -19.31 5.20
N PRO A 33 9.24 -20.04 6.24
CA PRO A 33 10.10 -20.69 7.22
C PRO A 33 11.04 -21.72 6.61
N ASP A 34 10.64 -22.39 5.54
CA ASP A 34 11.40 -23.45 4.90
C ASP A 34 12.73 -22.91 4.33
N HIS A 35 12.72 -21.68 3.82
CA HIS A 35 13.91 -21.03 3.29
C HIS A 35 14.56 -20.03 4.26
N TYR A 36 13.88 -19.60 5.33
CA TYR A 36 14.26 -18.51 6.26
C TYR A 36 15.60 -17.81 5.95
N ILE A 37 15.59 -16.96 4.91
CA ILE A 37 16.71 -16.08 4.56
C ILE A 37 16.30 -14.65 4.95
N PRO A 38 16.83 -14.10 6.07
CA PRO A 38 16.49 -12.76 6.52
C PRO A 38 16.72 -11.68 5.45
N HIS A 39 17.71 -11.89 4.58
CA HIS A 39 17.96 -10.97 3.47
C HIS A 39 16.81 -10.95 2.45
N TRP A 40 16.12 -12.06 2.20
CA TRP A 40 14.97 -12.09 1.29
C TRP A 40 13.76 -11.37 1.87
N VAL A 41 13.57 -11.41 3.19
CA VAL A 41 12.57 -10.59 3.88
C VAL A 41 12.86 -9.11 3.65
N TYR A 42 14.11 -8.68 3.86
CA TYR A 42 14.56 -7.33 3.52
C TYR A 42 14.28 -6.97 2.05
N LEU A 43 14.67 -7.84 1.11
CA LEU A 43 14.48 -7.60 -0.32
C LEU A 43 13.00 -7.53 -0.72
N TYR A 44 12.14 -8.36 -0.12
CA TYR A 44 10.69 -8.29 -0.32
C TYR A 44 10.14 -6.93 0.12
N TYR A 45 10.44 -6.48 1.35
CA TYR A 45 9.95 -5.19 1.80
C TYR A 45 10.53 -4.02 1.00
N ARG A 46 11.77 -4.13 0.52
CA ARG A 46 12.41 -3.09 -0.30
C ARG A 46 11.83 -3.02 -1.72
N TYR A 47 11.77 -4.16 -2.40
CA TYR A 47 11.50 -4.23 -3.83
C TYR A 47 10.07 -4.63 -4.16
N VAL A 48 9.27 -5.08 -3.19
CA VAL A 48 7.82 -5.27 -3.35
C VAL A 48 7.08 -4.22 -2.56
N PHE A 49 7.12 -4.24 -1.23
CA PHE A 49 6.30 -3.32 -0.42
C PHE A 49 6.64 -1.84 -0.68
N CYS A 50 7.90 -1.45 -0.57
CA CYS A 50 8.40 -0.08 -0.71
C CYS A 50 8.83 0.29 -2.12
N ALA A 51 8.51 -0.54 -3.12
CA ALA A 51 9.02 -0.33 -4.46
C ALA A 51 8.53 1.02 -5.00
N GLN A 52 9.46 1.88 -5.43
CA GLN A 52 9.19 3.19 -6.02
C GLN A 52 9.04 3.11 -7.54
N SER A 53 9.29 1.95 -8.14
CA SER A 53 9.04 1.71 -9.57
C SER A 53 8.42 0.34 -9.81
N GLN A 54 7.61 0.25 -10.85
CA GLN A 54 7.05 -1.03 -11.31
C GLN A 54 8.16 -2.00 -11.72
N ARG A 55 9.21 -1.52 -12.40
CA ARG A 55 10.28 -2.37 -12.92
C ARG A 55 11.06 -3.07 -11.79
N GLU A 56 11.46 -2.35 -10.74
CA GLU A 56 12.22 -2.97 -9.65
C GLU A 56 11.42 -4.07 -8.93
N ALA A 57 10.10 -3.88 -8.80
CA ALA A 57 9.21 -4.89 -8.25
C ALA A 57 9.08 -6.12 -9.15
N LEU A 58 8.81 -5.91 -10.43
CA LEU A 58 8.64 -7.02 -11.35
C LEU A 58 9.93 -7.81 -11.58
N GLU A 59 11.09 -7.17 -11.59
CA GLU A 59 12.38 -7.88 -11.68
C GLU A 59 12.61 -8.75 -10.43
N PHE A 60 12.32 -8.25 -9.22
CA PHE A 60 12.41 -9.03 -7.98
C PHE A 60 11.44 -10.21 -7.98
N LEU A 61 10.16 -9.95 -8.28
CA LEU A 61 9.09 -10.96 -8.29
C LEU A 61 9.38 -12.04 -9.35
N LYS A 62 9.79 -11.65 -10.56
CA LYS A 62 10.14 -12.59 -11.65
C LYS A 62 11.35 -13.45 -11.28
N THR A 63 12.32 -12.88 -10.58
CA THR A 63 13.51 -13.61 -10.13
C THR A 63 13.18 -14.72 -9.12
N HIS A 64 12.13 -14.53 -8.33
CA HIS A 64 11.64 -15.53 -7.38
C HIS A 64 10.47 -16.36 -7.94
N GLU A 65 10.26 -16.32 -9.25
CA GLU A 65 9.19 -17.07 -9.93
C GLU A 65 7.78 -16.81 -9.37
N ALA A 66 7.57 -15.64 -8.74
CA ALA A 66 6.29 -15.30 -8.13
C ALA A 66 5.21 -15.24 -9.22
N THR A 67 4.13 -15.99 -9.05
CA THR A 67 2.98 -15.94 -9.96
C THR A 67 1.85 -15.08 -9.41
N HIS A 68 1.81 -14.90 -8.10
CA HIS A 68 0.80 -14.10 -7.41
C HIS A 68 1.43 -13.16 -6.40
N LEU A 69 0.75 -12.05 -6.13
CA LEU A 69 1.06 -11.12 -5.04
C LEU A 69 -0.14 -11.07 -4.10
N MET A 70 0.11 -11.14 -2.80
CA MET A 70 -0.89 -10.96 -1.75
C MET A 70 -0.46 -9.81 -0.84
N LEU A 71 -1.42 -8.93 -0.52
CA LEU A 71 -1.22 -7.85 0.45
C LEU A 71 -2.42 -7.78 1.40
N MET A 72 -2.14 -7.37 2.63
CA MET A 72 -3.13 -7.10 3.66
C MET A 72 -3.21 -5.60 3.95
N GLY A 73 -4.39 -5.03 4.10
CA GLY A 73 -4.58 -3.60 4.35
C GLY A 73 -3.96 -3.17 5.67
N HIS A 74 -4.03 -3.99 6.71
CA HIS A 74 -3.32 -3.72 7.97
C HIS A 74 -1.78 -3.69 7.81
N ASP A 75 -1.21 -4.47 6.89
CA ASP A 75 0.23 -4.40 6.58
C ASP A 75 0.58 -3.10 5.86
N VAL A 76 -0.31 -2.63 4.99
CA VAL A 76 -0.11 -1.39 4.22
C VAL A 76 -0.32 -0.14 5.08
N ILE A 77 -1.30 -0.13 5.99
CA ILE A 77 -1.62 1.02 6.84
C ILE A 77 -0.97 0.91 8.22
N ALA A 78 -1.43 -0.04 9.04
CA ALA A 78 -1.11 -0.11 10.47
C ALA A 78 0.37 -0.46 10.73
N HIS A 79 0.99 -1.22 9.84
CA HIS A 79 2.40 -1.62 9.94
C HIS A 79 3.32 -0.90 8.94
N SER A 80 2.85 0.17 8.29
CA SER A 80 3.61 0.91 7.27
C SER A 80 5.01 1.32 7.73
N LEU A 81 5.15 1.89 8.93
CA LEU A 81 6.45 2.28 9.49
C LEU A 81 7.40 1.10 9.68
N ASN A 82 6.92 0.01 10.28
CA ASN A 82 7.76 -1.16 10.54
C ASN A 82 8.18 -1.84 9.24
N ASN A 83 7.22 -2.09 8.35
CA ASN A 83 7.44 -2.72 7.05
C ASN A 83 8.38 -1.89 6.16
N SER A 84 8.23 -0.56 6.16
CA SER A 84 9.10 0.33 5.41
C SER A 84 10.50 0.48 6.01
N THR A 85 10.62 0.40 7.33
CA THR A 85 11.92 0.35 8.02
C THR A 85 12.69 -0.91 7.62
N ILE A 86 12.04 -2.06 7.53
CA ILE A 86 12.68 -3.30 7.07
C ILE A 86 13.19 -3.15 5.63
N GLY A 87 12.44 -2.51 4.73
CA GLY A 87 12.86 -2.30 3.33
C GLY A 87 13.93 -1.21 3.11
N SER A 88 14.31 -0.49 4.17
CA SER A 88 15.20 0.67 4.08
C SER A 88 16.67 0.33 4.26
N ASN A 89 17.55 1.12 3.64
CA ASN A 89 18.98 1.08 3.94
C ASN A 89 19.31 1.84 5.24
N ALA A 90 20.60 1.91 5.60
CA ALA A 90 21.07 2.59 6.81
C ALA A 90 20.72 4.09 6.91
N ASN A 91 20.32 4.72 5.80
CA ASN A 91 19.89 6.11 5.74
C ASN A 91 18.36 6.26 5.70
N ASN A 92 17.61 5.19 5.95
CA ASN A 92 16.14 5.17 5.93
C ASN A 92 15.54 5.58 4.56
N ASP A 93 16.19 5.22 3.44
CA ASP A 93 15.83 5.69 2.10
C ASP A 93 14.43 5.29 1.61
N ARG A 94 13.80 4.30 2.24
CA ARG A 94 12.46 3.81 1.92
C ARG A 94 11.48 3.95 3.08
N GLN A 95 11.88 4.58 4.19
CA GLN A 95 11.08 4.61 5.41
C GLN A 95 9.96 5.64 5.29
N PHE A 96 8.73 5.22 5.56
CA PHE A 96 7.57 6.08 5.65
C PHE A 96 6.57 5.54 6.67
N ASP A 97 5.74 6.44 7.21
CA ASP A 97 4.60 6.08 8.05
C ASP A 97 3.33 6.65 7.42
N ILE A 98 2.19 6.00 7.66
CA ILE A 98 0.87 6.45 7.24
C ILE A 98 0.14 6.99 8.44
N TYR A 99 -0.23 8.27 8.37
CA TYR A 99 -0.70 9.01 9.52
C TYR A 99 -2.23 9.01 9.60
N PRO A 100 -2.82 8.39 10.63
CA PRO A 100 -4.26 8.48 10.85
C PRO A 100 -4.66 9.93 11.16
N LEU A 101 -5.75 10.35 10.55
CA LEU A 101 -6.34 11.67 10.75
C LEU A 101 -7.54 11.55 11.68
N TRP A 102 -7.55 12.40 12.69
CA TRP A 102 -8.58 12.43 13.71
C TRP A 102 -9.50 13.59 13.46
N ARG A 103 -10.80 13.33 13.61
CA ARG A 103 -11.81 14.38 13.57
C ARG A 103 -11.57 15.36 14.70
N VAL A 104 -11.63 16.64 14.37
CA VAL A 104 -11.61 17.73 15.35
C VAL A 104 -13.02 18.31 15.41
N GLU A 105 -13.46 18.72 16.59
CA GLU A 105 -14.72 19.45 16.72
C GLU A 105 -14.66 20.73 15.90
N THR A 106 -15.70 20.96 15.10
CA THR A 106 -15.86 22.16 14.31
C THR A 106 -17.20 22.82 14.64
N PRO A 107 -17.30 24.17 14.57
CA PRO A 107 -18.57 24.85 14.83
C PRO A 107 -19.71 24.34 13.93
N ILE A 108 -20.94 24.41 14.42
CA ILE A 108 -22.12 24.01 13.66
C ILE A 108 -22.14 24.77 12.32
N GLY A 109 -22.24 24.02 11.21
CA GLY A 109 -22.27 24.56 9.85
C GLY A 109 -20.89 24.68 9.16
N THR A 110 -19.81 24.21 9.78
CA THR A 110 -18.47 24.22 9.17
C THR A 110 -18.10 22.87 8.55
N PRO A 111 -17.17 22.84 7.57
CA PRO A 111 -16.63 21.60 7.01
C PRO A 111 -16.11 20.64 8.08
N TYR A 112 -16.14 19.34 7.79
CA TYR A 112 -15.52 18.33 8.63
C TYR A 112 -14.01 18.50 8.61
N ARG A 113 -13.42 18.92 9.73
CA ARG A 113 -11.96 19.04 9.85
C ARG A 113 -11.35 17.78 10.44
N MET A 114 -10.26 17.32 9.83
CA MET A 114 -9.44 16.23 10.35
C MET A 114 -7.97 16.63 10.36
N ARG A 115 -7.22 16.20 11.36
CA ARG A 115 -5.78 16.49 11.47
C ARG A 115 -4.98 15.25 11.88
N PRO A 116 -3.69 15.17 11.50
CA PRO A 116 -2.81 14.15 12.05
C PRO A 116 -2.69 14.30 13.57
N GLN A 117 -2.49 13.18 14.27
CA GLN A 117 -2.23 13.19 15.71
C GLN A 117 -0.83 13.72 16.05
N THR A 118 0.13 13.53 15.14
CA THR A 118 1.51 13.95 15.29
C THR A 118 1.70 15.34 14.68
N THR A 119 2.64 16.12 15.24
CA THR A 119 2.93 17.49 14.75
C THR A 119 4.08 17.53 13.75
N ASN A 120 4.84 16.44 13.59
CA ASN A 120 5.97 16.35 12.68
C ASN A 120 5.58 15.77 11.32
N VAL A 121 4.51 16.30 10.73
CA VAL A 121 4.01 15.90 9.41
C VAL A 121 3.71 17.14 8.57
N PRO A 122 3.94 17.09 7.24
CA PRO A 122 3.71 18.23 6.37
C PRO A 122 2.24 18.70 6.34
N LEU A 123 1.29 17.77 6.48
CA LEU A 123 -0.13 18.07 6.47
C LEU A 123 -0.57 18.65 7.82
N ALA A 124 -1.15 19.84 7.84
CA ALA A 124 -1.70 20.44 9.05
C ALA A 124 -3.12 19.94 9.34
N PHE A 125 -4.01 20.00 8.35
CA PHE A 125 -5.36 19.45 8.42
C PHE A 125 -5.95 19.27 7.02
N ILE A 126 -7.06 18.54 6.95
CA ILE A 126 -7.98 18.53 5.83
C ILE A 126 -9.35 19.03 6.27
N ASP A 127 -10.02 19.75 5.39
CA ASP A 127 -11.43 20.10 5.50
C ASP A 127 -12.21 19.33 4.42
N ILE A 128 -13.28 18.67 4.81
CA ILE A 128 -14.18 17.95 3.91
C ILE A 128 -15.55 18.61 3.99
N ALA A 129 -16.01 19.16 2.87
CA ALA A 129 -17.29 19.84 2.76
C ALA A 129 -18.11 19.21 1.64
N ARG A 130 -19.44 19.18 1.80
CA ARG A 130 -20.32 18.83 0.68
C ARG A 130 -20.35 20.00 -0.30
N ALA A 131 -19.86 19.78 -1.51
CA ALA A 131 -19.87 20.79 -2.58
C ALA A 131 -21.19 20.75 -3.38
N SER A 132 -21.77 19.56 -3.55
CA SER A 132 -23.09 19.32 -4.13
C SER A 132 -23.71 18.05 -3.53
N PRO A 133 -24.97 17.69 -3.82
CA PRO A 133 -25.54 16.41 -3.36
C PRO A 133 -24.69 15.18 -3.73
N GLU A 134 -23.95 15.25 -4.83
CA GLU A 134 -23.17 14.15 -5.40
C GLU A 134 -21.66 14.36 -5.30
N THR A 135 -21.18 15.45 -4.68
CA THR A 135 -19.74 15.71 -4.60
C THR A 135 -19.28 16.26 -3.24
N LEU A 136 -18.05 15.89 -2.87
CA LEU A 136 -17.32 16.42 -1.72
C LEU A 136 -16.16 17.29 -2.21
N SER A 137 -15.99 18.49 -1.65
CA SER A 137 -14.75 19.25 -1.72
C SER A 137 -13.85 18.84 -0.56
N ILE A 138 -12.60 18.55 -0.88
CA ILE A 138 -11.54 18.23 0.07
C ILE A 138 -10.46 19.29 -0.09
N THR A 139 -10.23 20.02 0.99
CA THR A 139 -9.16 21.02 1.08
C THR A 139 -8.09 20.52 2.02
N ALA A 140 -6.88 20.30 1.51
CA ALA A 140 -5.71 19.98 2.32
C ALA A 140 -4.90 21.24 2.60
N GLN A 141 -4.64 21.52 3.88
CA GLN A 141 -3.80 22.61 4.33
C GLN A 141 -2.48 22.04 4.86
N PHE A 142 -1.37 22.54 4.34
CA PHE A 142 -0.03 22.17 4.77
C PHE A 142 0.53 23.15 5.79
N SER A 143 1.51 22.67 6.57
CA SER A 143 2.19 23.42 7.63
C SER A 143 2.98 24.63 7.10
N ASP A 144 3.36 24.63 5.83
CA ASP A 144 3.99 25.74 5.12
C ASP A 144 2.97 26.76 4.56
N GLN A 145 1.70 26.65 4.97
CA GLN A 145 0.57 27.45 4.51
C GLN A 145 0.12 27.20 3.06
N LYS A 146 0.71 26.25 2.34
CA LYS A 146 0.15 25.82 1.05
C LYS A 146 -1.20 25.15 1.23
N GLN A 147 -2.07 25.33 0.25
CA GLN A 147 -3.40 24.74 0.22
C GLN A 147 -3.62 24.06 -1.13
N VAL A 148 -4.21 22.86 -1.09
CA VAL A 148 -4.64 22.11 -2.27
C VAL A 148 -6.11 21.78 -2.10
N GLU A 149 -6.92 22.12 -3.09
CA GLU A 149 -8.33 21.77 -3.14
C GLU A 149 -8.58 20.76 -4.27
N THR A 150 -9.45 19.80 -4.00
CA THR A 150 -9.91 18.82 -4.98
C THR A 150 -11.36 18.45 -4.72
N THR A 151 -12.06 18.01 -5.75
CA THR A 151 -13.44 17.54 -5.65
C THR A 151 -13.49 16.07 -6.03
N VAL A 152 -14.26 15.30 -5.29
CA VAL A 152 -14.51 13.88 -5.55
C VAL A 152 -16.01 13.63 -5.56
N ASP A 153 -16.44 12.66 -6.36
CA ASP A 153 -17.81 12.16 -6.30
C ASP A 153 -18.07 11.57 -4.91
N THR A 154 -19.26 11.78 -4.36
CA THR A 154 -19.64 11.31 -3.02
C THR A 154 -19.51 9.78 -3.00
N PRO A 155 -18.50 9.25 -2.30
CA PRO A 155 -18.23 7.83 -2.39
C PRO A 155 -19.09 7.06 -1.39
N THR A 156 -19.46 5.84 -1.75
CA THR A 156 -20.05 4.85 -0.84
C THR A 156 -18.99 3.86 -0.32
N ALA A 157 -17.71 4.17 -0.53
CA ALA A 157 -16.59 3.29 -0.26
C ALA A 157 -15.28 4.09 -0.05
N GLU A 158 -14.16 3.39 -0.10
CA GLU A 158 -12.81 3.95 0.00
C GLU A 158 -12.43 4.78 -1.23
N ILE A 159 -11.82 5.95 -0.99
CA ILE A 159 -11.26 6.81 -2.02
C ILE A 159 -9.80 7.15 -1.73
N SER A 160 -9.04 7.29 -2.81
CA SER A 160 -7.66 7.74 -2.78
C SER A 160 -7.54 9.06 -3.53
N VAL A 161 -6.93 10.06 -2.90
CA VAL A 161 -6.87 11.44 -3.41
C VAL A 161 -5.41 11.88 -3.45
N SER A 162 -4.90 12.16 -4.64
CA SER A 162 -3.53 12.67 -4.81
C SER A 162 -3.47 14.16 -4.41
N ILE A 163 -2.44 14.54 -3.66
CA ILE A 163 -2.13 15.93 -3.30
C ILE A 163 -0.63 16.20 -3.55
N GLU A 164 -0.20 17.46 -3.63
CA GLU A 164 1.18 17.86 -4.01
C GLU A 164 2.28 17.12 -3.21
N ASN A 165 2.00 16.75 -1.95
CA ASN A 165 2.93 16.05 -1.07
C ASN A 165 2.43 14.66 -0.64
N GLY A 166 1.88 13.86 -1.56
CA GLY A 166 1.50 12.48 -1.31
C GLY A 166 0.03 12.24 -1.59
N GLY A 167 -0.71 11.69 -0.62
CA GLY A 167 -2.13 11.45 -0.82
C GLY A 167 -2.93 11.27 0.45
N LEU A 168 -4.25 11.26 0.28
CA LEU A 168 -5.22 10.95 1.31
C LEU A 168 -5.90 9.63 0.97
N LEU A 169 -6.12 8.80 1.99
CA LEU A 169 -6.98 7.63 1.93
C LEU A 169 -8.17 7.90 2.84
N LEU A 170 -9.37 7.95 2.28
CA LEU A 170 -10.59 8.26 3.02
C LEU A 170 -11.56 7.09 2.84
N ASN A 171 -12.00 6.52 3.95
CA ASN A 171 -12.93 5.40 3.97
C ASN A 171 -14.29 5.90 4.47
N PHE A 172 -15.33 5.68 3.65
CA PHE A 172 -16.70 6.05 3.95
C PHE A 172 -17.56 4.78 4.10
N ASP A 173 -18.57 4.85 4.97
CA ASP A 173 -19.63 3.84 5.00
C ASP A 173 -20.71 4.07 3.93
N ALA A 174 -21.69 3.17 3.89
CA ALA A 174 -22.81 3.23 2.96
C ALA A 174 -23.67 4.50 3.16
N GLU A 175 -23.64 5.10 4.34
CA GLU A 175 -24.31 6.35 4.68
C GLU A 175 -23.45 7.60 4.41
N THR A 176 -22.31 7.46 3.71
CA THR A 176 -21.36 8.53 3.38
C THR A 176 -20.71 9.19 4.60
N GLN A 177 -20.69 8.50 5.74
CA GLN A 177 -19.96 8.95 6.92
C GLN A 177 -18.53 8.44 6.88
N ILE A 178 -17.58 9.32 7.22
CA ILE A 178 -16.16 8.96 7.26
C ILE A 178 -15.88 8.01 8.43
N ARG A 179 -15.34 6.84 8.10
CA ARG A 179 -14.93 5.77 9.04
C ARG A 179 -13.44 5.79 9.33
N GLY A 180 -12.64 6.19 8.34
CA GLY A 180 -11.19 6.30 8.46
C GLY A 180 -10.64 7.35 7.52
N ALA A 181 -9.58 8.01 7.93
CA ALA A 181 -8.88 8.99 7.11
C ALA A 181 -7.39 8.90 7.41
N TYR A 182 -6.58 8.87 6.37
CA TYR A 182 -5.14 8.73 6.48
C TYR A 182 -4.43 9.67 5.53
N TYR A 183 -3.33 10.26 5.99
CA TYR A 183 -2.38 10.95 5.15
C TYR A 183 -1.20 10.04 4.86
N VAL A 184 -0.88 9.89 3.58
CA VAL A 184 0.22 9.08 3.09
C VAL A 184 1.28 10.02 2.51
N PRO A 185 2.49 10.06 3.08
CA PRO A 185 3.58 10.91 2.57
C PRO A 185 4.06 10.42 1.19
N PRO A 186 4.81 11.24 0.41
CA PRO A 186 5.14 10.93 -0.98
C PRO A 186 5.80 9.57 -1.19
N LEU A 187 6.71 9.18 -0.29
CA LEU A 187 7.44 7.91 -0.38
C LEU A 187 6.52 6.70 -0.23
N GLY A 188 5.55 6.79 0.70
CA GLY A 188 4.51 5.78 0.87
C GLY A 188 3.50 5.81 -0.26
N TRP A 189 3.11 7.00 -0.72
CA TRP A 189 2.14 7.17 -1.80
C TRP A 189 2.60 6.51 -3.11
N ASN A 190 3.91 6.59 -3.37
CA ASN A 190 4.54 6.00 -4.55
C ASN A 190 4.97 4.54 -4.37
N SER A 191 4.84 3.99 -3.16
CA SER A 191 5.13 2.57 -2.91
C SER A 191 4.16 1.67 -3.68
N LEU A 192 4.66 0.54 -4.18
CA LEU A 192 3.80 -0.44 -4.87
C LEU A 192 2.64 -0.90 -3.99
N ALA A 193 2.87 -1.10 -2.69
CA ALA A 193 1.84 -1.52 -1.75
C ALA A 193 0.63 -0.57 -1.76
N VAL A 194 0.86 0.74 -1.64
CA VAL A 194 -0.22 1.74 -1.68
C VAL A 194 -0.82 1.87 -3.08
N ARG A 195 0.01 1.87 -4.13
CA ARG A 195 -0.42 1.97 -5.52
C ARG A 195 -1.35 0.83 -5.94
N LEU A 196 -1.05 -0.39 -5.55
CA LEU A 196 -1.88 -1.55 -5.83
C LEU A 196 -3.09 -1.61 -4.91
N PHE A 197 -2.87 -1.52 -3.60
CA PHE A 197 -3.93 -1.81 -2.63
C PHE A 197 -5.01 -0.73 -2.61
N TYR A 198 -4.62 0.55 -2.64
CA TYR A 198 -5.53 1.68 -2.42
C TYR A 198 -5.82 2.52 -3.67
N ARG A 199 -4.91 2.51 -4.65
CA ARG A 199 -5.05 3.34 -5.86
C ARG A 199 -5.48 2.54 -7.08
N GLY A 200 -5.53 1.20 -7.00
CA GLY A 200 -5.95 0.33 -8.09
C GLY A 200 -5.08 0.43 -9.35
N GLU A 201 -3.83 0.86 -9.21
CA GLU A 201 -2.93 1.04 -10.34
C GLU A 201 -2.35 -0.29 -10.84
N LEU A 202 -1.73 -0.27 -12.02
CA LEU A 202 -1.03 -1.41 -12.62
C LEU A 202 -1.93 -2.64 -12.87
N SER A 203 -3.23 -2.43 -13.07
CA SER A 203 -4.24 -3.48 -13.26
C SER A 203 -4.02 -4.37 -14.49
N ASN A 204 -3.24 -3.91 -15.47
CA ASN A 204 -2.83 -4.71 -16.63
C ASN A 204 -1.70 -5.72 -16.32
N ILE A 205 -1.05 -5.58 -15.16
CA ILE A 205 0.07 -6.41 -14.71
C ILE A 205 -0.32 -7.19 -13.47
N PHE A 206 -0.97 -6.55 -12.52
CA PHE A 206 -1.50 -7.18 -11.31
C PHE A 206 -3.00 -7.32 -11.49
N VAL A 207 -3.43 -8.47 -11.97
CA VAL A 207 -4.84 -8.75 -12.26
C VAL A 207 -5.51 -9.26 -10.99
N PRO A 208 -6.51 -8.56 -10.42
CA PRO A 208 -7.13 -8.97 -9.18
C PRO A 208 -7.86 -10.31 -9.37
N ILE A 209 -7.54 -11.28 -8.52
CA ILE A 209 -8.26 -12.57 -8.45
C ILE A 209 -9.05 -12.69 -7.14
N TYR A 210 -8.72 -11.86 -6.14
CA TYR A 210 -9.48 -11.72 -4.92
C TYR A 210 -9.28 -10.31 -4.32
N PRO A 211 -10.34 -9.63 -3.86
CA PRO A 211 -11.73 -9.93 -4.17
C PRO A 211 -11.99 -9.80 -5.69
N THR A 212 -12.92 -10.59 -6.21
CA THR A 212 -13.32 -10.49 -7.64
C THR A 212 -14.17 -9.26 -7.91
N ASP A 213 -14.80 -8.70 -6.87
CA ASP A 213 -15.51 -7.44 -6.91
C ASP A 213 -14.54 -6.30 -6.57
N ALA A 214 -14.30 -5.43 -7.56
CA ALA A 214 -13.42 -4.27 -7.42
C ALA A 214 -13.94 -3.24 -6.39
N THR A 215 -15.22 -3.30 -6.02
CA THR A 215 -15.83 -2.42 -5.00
C THR A 215 -15.69 -2.97 -3.58
N SER A 216 -15.15 -4.19 -3.42
CA SER A 216 -15.00 -4.82 -2.12
C SER A 216 -13.94 -4.12 -1.28
N ALA A 217 -14.34 -3.66 -0.09
CA ALA A 217 -13.45 -3.13 0.95
C ALA A 217 -12.70 -4.25 1.70
N SER A 218 -12.33 -5.33 1.02
CA SER A 218 -11.62 -6.45 1.66
C SER A 218 -10.24 -6.01 2.15
N ASP A 219 -9.92 -6.38 3.40
CA ASP A 219 -8.60 -6.17 3.99
C ASP A 219 -7.53 -7.12 3.39
N LEU A 220 -7.94 -8.09 2.57
CA LEU A 220 -7.06 -9.01 1.86
C LEU A 220 -7.25 -8.81 0.35
N LYS A 221 -6.16 -8.60 -0.38
CA LYS A 221 -6.18 -8.53 -1.84
C LYS A 221 -5.10 -9.42 -2.44
N ILE A 222 -5.45 -10.14 -3.50
CA ILE A 222 -4.60 -11.08 -4.21
C ILE A 222 -4.69 -10.80 -5.70
N TRP A 223 -3.53 -10.71 -6.33
CA TRP A 223 -3.39 -10.48 -7.76
C TRP A 223 -2.58 -11.60 -8.43
N GLU A 224 -3.00 -12.00 -9.63
CA GLU A 224 -2.17 -12.74 -10.57
C GLU A 224 -1.19 -11.76 -11.27
N ILE A 225 0.06 -12.18 -11.46
CA ILE A 225 1.11 -11.35 -12.03
C ILE A 225 1.31 -11.69 -13.51
N HIS A 226 0.96 -10.75 -14.38
CA HIS A 226 1.23 -10.80 -15.82
C HIS A 226 2.51 -10.04 -16.15
N TYR A 227 3.63 -10.75 -16.23
CA TYR A 227 4.92 -10.14 -16.53
C TYR A 227 4.99 -9.59 -17.96
N PRO A 228 5.31 -8.29 -18.13
CA PRO A 228 5.70 -7.77 -19.43
C PRO A 228 6.92 -8.52 -20.00
N PRO A 229 7.01 -8.68 -21.33
CA PRO A 229 8.06 -9.49 -21.97
C PRO A 229 9.47 -8.90 -21.80
N ASP A 230 9.59 -7.60 -21.54
CA ASP A 230 10.87 -6.91 -21.34
C ASP A 230 11.43 -7.06 -19.91
N ILE A 231 10.63 -7.50 -18.94
CA ILE A 231 11.10 -7.77 -17.58
C ILE A 231 12.00 -9.01 -17.59
N LYS A 232 13.19 -8.88 -17.01
CA LYS A 232 14.18 -9.96 -16.90
C LYS A 232 14.43 -10.30 -15.44
N THR A 233 14.93 -11.50 -15.19
CA THR A 233 15.45 -11.87 -13.87
C THR A 233 16.77 -11.16 -13.62
N ASP A 234 17.07 -10.88 -12.35
CA ASP A 234 18.33 -10.27 -11.93
C ASP A 234 18.88 -11.02 -10.71
N LYS A 235 20.02 -11.67 -10.91
CA LYS A 235 20.69 -12.50 -9.89
C LYS A 235 20.98 -11.75 -8.59
N LYS A 236 21.04 -10.41 -8.60
CA LYS A 236 21.21 -9.63 -7.35
C LYS A 236 20.11 -9.91 -6.33
N TYR A 237 18.91 -10.27 -6.79
CA TYR A 237 17.76 -10.56 -5.93
C TYR A 237 17.81 -11.96 -5.32
N LEU A 238 18.70 -12.84 -5.79
CA LEU A 238 18.94 -14.17 -5.18
C LEU A 238 20.00 -14.14 -4.09
N ALA A 239 20.57 -12.97 -3.77
CA ALA A 239 21.54 -12.84 -2.69
C ALA A 239 20.92 -13.31 -1.37
N THR A 240 21.68 -14.04 -0.57
CA THR A 240 21.23 -14.52 0.76
C THR A 240 21.81 -13.69 1.90
N GLN A 241 22.73 -12.76 1.60
CA GLN A 241 23.37 -11.85 2.53
C GLN A 241 23.50 -10.46 1.91
N PRO A 242 23.49 -9.38 2.70
CA PRO A 242 23.81 -8.04 2.22
C PRO A 242 25.19 -8.02 1.55
N ARG A 243 25.34 -7.24 0.47
CA ARG A 243 26.70 -6.97 -0.05
C ARG A 243 27.49 -6.24 1.03
N ALA A 244 28.70 -6.72 1.31
CA ALA A 244 29.64 -5.99 2.16
C ALA A 244 29.82 -4.59 1.57
N THR A 245 29.51 -3.56 2.35
CA THR A 245 29.85 -2.18 2.01
C THR A 245 31.37 -2.09 1.88
N GLN A 246 31.84 -1.87 0.66
CA GLN A 246 33.23 -1.43 0.41
C GLN A 246 33.36 0.06 0.72
#